data_AF-A0A1B6VM72-F1
#
_entry.id   AF-A0A1B6VM72-F1
#
_cell.length_a   1.000
_cell.length_b   1.000
_cell.length_c   1.000
_cell.angle_alpha   90.00
_cell.angle_beta   90.00
_cell.angle_gamma   90.00
#
_symmetry.space_group_name_H-M   'P 1'
#
loop_
_entity.id
_entity.type
_entity.pdbx_description
1 polymer ?
#
loop_
_entity_poly.entity_id
_entity_poly.type
_entity_poly.pdbx_seq_one_letter_code
_entity_poly.pdbx_strand_id
1 'polypeptide(L)'
;MRFFPSSLVARTSLLLIVGLGVIELAGLGIHALDRLDLAERSQMHDYQIQVFSIYRTIAETKAEDRKNAIDDLHIPSNTTVLLLPTPDQEIHSHKIPLPFFASGGLSQGRFHTPPPGFGPGGAPFGPGGMIEPSLPGATPPGEEHPSGAPEHGPFPDERNFERPREGGPEGWYGPRLGAREGYREIPPFMRGSFLPSSLYPLEVWAGQELRTYSTSMLLPDGQCWLVIRYVMPLPNPFEAPTFIIAFLMMSLFGGALILWATRRLIAPVTTLATAAEALGRDVNSSTVLPENGPSEIRRAAIAFNTMSMRIRRFVSDRTLMLTAIGHDLRTPITRLKLRAEFIDDDELRNKILADLDEMEAMVAATLAFGRDSASNEQVVFLDLRTLLQTIMDEAAESHPDQADALVYELPMQPVRIQARSVALKRALNNLILNSLKYGGSAHVTLIPPTKKKEKDRTACIIIEDNGPGLPESELERVFEPFVRIETSRNRETGGTGLGLSIARTILRAQGGDVRLQNRGEGGLRTIITLAA
;
A
#
# COMPACT_ATOMS: atom_id res chain seq x y z
N MET A 1 3.18 27.28 -11.31
CA MET A 1 2.71 26.19 -10.41
C MET A 1 3.69 25.03 -10.48
N ARG A 2 3.92 24.28 -9.39
CA ARG A 2 4.65 23.00 -9.44
C ARG A 2 3.66 21.88 -9.75
N PHE A 3 3.70 21.34 -10.96
CA PHE A 3 2.82 20.23 -11.39
C PHE A 3 3.19 18.87 -10.78
N PHE A 4 4.43 18.72 -10.29
CA PHE A 4 4.87 17.48 -9.63
C PHE A 4 4.61 17.49 -8.12
N PRO A 5 4.07 16.39 -7.56
CA PRO A 5 3.88 16.27 -6.11
C PRO A 5 5.18 16.41 -5.31
N SER A 6 5.07 16.92 -4.09
CA SER A 6 6.18 17.08 -3.15
C SER A 6 6.59 15.76 -2.49
N SER A 7 5.64 14.89 -2.14
CA SER A 7 5.93 13.61 -1.49
C SER A 7 6.35 12.53 -2.49
N LEU A 8 7.31 11.69 -2.09
CA LEU A 8 7.74 10.52 -2.87
C LEU A 8 6.57 9.57 -3.14
N VAL A 9 5.70 9.41 -2.13
CA VAL A 9 4.40 8.73 -2.18
C VAL A 9 3.56 9.14 -3.40
N ALA A 10 3.30 10.44 -3.56
CA ALA A 10 2.43 10.90 -4.63
C ALA A 10 3.13 10.85 -6.01
N ARG A 11 4.47 10.85 -6.06
CA ARG A 11 5.23 10.61 -7.29
C ARG A 11 5.17 9.15 -7.74
N THR A 12 5.32 8.18 -6.83
CA THR A 12 5.21 6.76 -7.18
C THR A 12 3.78 6.38 -7.55
N SER A 13 2.78 6.90 -6.84
CA SER A 13 1.37 6.74 -7.24
C SER A 13 1.08 7.35 -8.62
N LEU A 14 1.56 8.57 -8.90
CA LEU A 14 1.41 9.21 -10.21
C LEU A 14 2.07 8.37 -11.32
N LEU A 15 3.29 7.85 -11.09
CA LEU A 15 4.01 7.02 -12.06
C LEU A 15 3.27 5.70 -12.33
N LEU A 16 2.70 5.05 -11.31
CA LEU A 16 1.89 3.84 -11.48
C LEU A 16 0.59 4.13 -12.25
N ILE A 17 -0.09 5.25 -11.97
CA ILE A 17 -1.32 5.67 -12.67
C ILE A 17 -1.04 5.96 -14.15
N VAL A 18 0.04 6.69 -14.45
CA VAL A 18 0.46 6.96 -15.84
C VAL A 18 0.88 5.67 -16.54
N GLY A 19 1.62 4.79 -15.86
CA GLY A 19 2.02 3.49 -16.40
C GLY A 19 0.83 2.60 -16.77
N LEU A 20 -0.19 2.53 -15.91
CA LEU A 20 -1.43 1.82 -16.21
C LEU A 20 -2.16 2.45 -17.40
N GLY A 21 -2.32 3.78 -17.43
CA GLY A 21 -2.99 4.46 -18.56
C GLY A 21 -2.33 4.19 -19.91
N VAL A 22 -0.99 4.06 -19.95
CA VAL A 22 -0.26 3.64 -21.16
C VAL A 22 -0.54 2.17 -21.53
N ILE A 23 -0.60 1.27 -20.54
CA ILE A 23 -0.92 -0.15 -20.77
C ILE A 23 -2.37 -0.33 -21.24
N GLU A 24 -3.32 0.41 -20.66
CA GLU A 24 -4.73 0.43 -21.07
C GLU A 24 -4.89 0.95 -22.50
N LEU A 25 -4.27 2.08 -22.84
CA LEU A 25 -4.28 2.62 -24.22
C LEU A 25 -3.67 1.63 -25.23
N ALA A 26 -2.57 0.95 -24.87
CA ALA A 26 -1.95 -0.05 -25.73
C ALA A 26 -2.86 -1.29 -25.93
N GLY A 27 -3.46 -1.80 -24.85
CA GLY A 27 -4.38 -2.93 -24.90
C GLY A 27 -5.66 -2.64 -25.70
N LEU A 28 -6.24 -1.45 -25.53
CA LEU A 28 -7.38 -0.97 -26.31
C LEU A 28 -7.01 -0.79 -27.79
N GLY A 29 -5.81 -0.28 -28.09
CA GLY A 29 -5.31 -0.17 -29.46
C GLY A 29 -5.17 -1.53 -30.16
N ILE A 30 -4.58 -2.51 -29.47
CA ILE A 30 -4.45 -3.89 -29.99
C ILE A 30 -5.84 -4.52 -30.22
N HIS A 31 -6.75 -4.43 -29.23
CA HIS A 31 -8.10 -4.98 -29.36
C HIS A 31 -8.94 -4.26 -30.43
N ALA A 32 -8.73 -2.96 -30.64
CA ALA A 32 -9.38 -2.22 -31.73
C ALA A 32 -8.87 -2.69 -33.11
N LEU A 33 -7.55 -2.88 -33.27
CA LEU A 33 -6.95 -3.37 -34.53
C LEU A 33 -7.41 -4.80 -34.87
N ASP A 34 -7.40 -5.72 -33.91
CA ASP A 34 -7.89 -7.09 -34.10
C ASP A 34 -9.38 -7.10 -34.48
N ARG A 35 -10.20 -6.26 -33.81
CA ARG A 35 -11.62 -6.12 -34.13
C ARG A 35 -11.87 -5.49 -35.51
N LEU A 36 -10.99 -4.62 -36.01
CA LEU A 36 -11.10 -4.05 -37.36
C LEU A 36 -10.89 -5.13 -38.44
N ASP A 37 -9.85 -5.95 -38.32
CA ASP A 37 -9.58 -7.09 -39.22
C ASP A 37 -10.73 -8.12 -39.19
N LEU A 38 -11.22 -8.48 -38.00
CA LEU A 38 -12.38 -9.37 -37.86
C LEU A 38 -13.66 -8.79 -38.51
N ALA A 39 -13.89 -7.48 -38.39
CA ALA A 39 -15.05 -6.82 -39.00
C ALA A 39 -14.94 -6.78 -40.54
N GLU A 40 -13.75 -6.47 -41.08
CA GLU A 40 -13.49 -6.45 -42.52
C GLU A 40 -13.63 -7.86 -43.13
N ARG A 41 -13.15 -8.90 -42.45
CA ARG A 41 -13.36 -10.31 -42.84
C ARG A 41 -14.84 -10.72 -42.84
N SER A 42 -15.63 -10.28 -41.84
CA SER A 42 -17.08 -10.51 -41.83
C SER A 42 -17.75 -9.84 -43.02
N GLN A 43 -17.49 -8.56 -43.25
CA GLN A 43 -18.06 -7.80 -44.36
C GLN A 43 -17.70 -8.41 -45.72
N MET A 44 -16.49 -8.95 -45.89
CA MET A 44 -16.10 -9.70 -47.09
C MET A 44 -16.82 -11.04 -47.25
N HIS A 45 -17.18 -11.71 -46.16
CA HIS A 45 -17.96 -12.95 -46.20
C HIS A 45 -19.42 -12.68 -46.55
N ASP A 46 -20.02 -11.66 -45.91
CA ASP A 46 -21.38 -11.21 -46.17
C ASP A 46 -21.54 -10.75 -47.63
N TYR A 47 -20.57 -9.98 -48.15
CA TYR A 47 -20.46 -9.61 -49.57
C TYR A 47 -20.42 -10.84 -50.51
N GLN A 48 -19.60 -11.85 -50.21
CA GLN A 48 -19.53 -13.07 -51.03
C GLN A 48 -20.86 -13.84 -51.06
N ILE A 49 -21.54 -13.96 -49.92
CA ILE A 49 -22.87 -14.60 -49.82
C ILE A 49 -23.88 -13.79 -50.64
N GLN A 50 -23.89 -12.47 -50.48
CA GLN A 50 -24.82 -11.57 -51.18
C GLN A 50 -24.61 -11.61 -52.70
N VAL A 51 -23.37 -11.53 -53.18
CA VAL A 51 -23.00 -11.63 -54.61
C VAL A 51 -23.49 -12.94 -55.22
N PHE A 52 -23.26 -14.07 -54.53
CA PHE A 52 -23.72 -15.37 -55.00
C PHE A 52 -25.26 -15.49 -55.00
N SER A 53 -25.93 -14.93 -53.98
CA SER A 53 -27.40 -14.92 -53.87
C SER A 53 -28.04 -14.12 -55.01
N ILE A 54 -27.55 -12.90 -55.28
CA ILE A 54 -28.01 -12.07 -56.40
C ILE A 54 -27.76 -12.79 -57.73
N TYR A 55 -26.55 -13.32 -57.96
CA TYR A 55 -26.24 -14.06 -59.18
C TYR A 55 -27.17 -15.26 -59.39
N ARG A 56 -27.43 -16.04 -58.35
CA ARG A 56 -28.32 -17.20 -58.40
C ARG A 56 -29.71 -16.82 -58.88
N THR A 57 -30.34 -15.80 -58.27
CA THR A 57 -31.68 -15.34 -58.65
C THR A 57 -31.75 -14.90 -60.11
N ILE A 58 -30.74 -14.17 -60.59
CA ILE A 58 -30.70 -13.67 -61.97
C ILE A 58 -30.34 -14.76 -62.99
N ALA A 59 -29.54 -15.76 -62.61
CA ALA A 59 -29.22 -16.91 -63.45
C ALA A 59 -30.39 -17.92 -63.57
N GLU A 60 -31.15 -18.13 -62.48
CA GLU A 60 -32.37 -18.94 -62.49
C GLU A 60 -33.54 -18.24 -63.21
N THR A 61 -33.46 -16.90 -63.40
CA THR A 61 -34.45 -16.10 -64.14
C THR A 61 -34.19 -16.11 -65.66
N LYS A 62 -35.26 -16.25 -66.44
CA LYS A 62 -35.23 -16.14 -67.91
C LYS A 62 -34.65 -14.80 -68.38
N ALA A 63 -33.88 -14.80 -69.47
CA ALA A 63 -33.26 -13.60 -70.03
C ALA A 63 -34.23 -12.42 -70.30
N GLU A 64 -35.48 -12.71 -70.68
CA GLU A 64 -36.54 -11.71 -70.91
C GLU A 64 -36.99 -10.98 -69.63
N ASP A 65 -36.99 -11.67 -68.48
CA ASP A 65 -37.50 -11.17 -67.19
C ASP A 65 -36.41 -10.62 -66.27
N ARG A 66 -35.12 -10.86 -66.55
CA ARG A 66 -34.00 -10.55 -65.64
C ARG A 66 -33.91 -9.10 -65.19
N LYS A 67 -34.36 -8.13 -66.00
CA LYS A 67 -34.37 -6.73 -65.58
C LYS A 67 -35.40 -6.50 -64.46
N ASN A 68 -36.62 -6.98 -64.66
CA ASN A 68 -37.69 -6.90 -63.67
C ASN A 68 -37.26 -7.61 -62.37
N ALA A 69 -36.60 -8.76 -62.47
CA ALA A 69 -36.06 -9.49 -61.33
C ALA A 69 -34.88 -8.82 -60.59
N ILE A 70 -34.30 -7.73 -61.14
CA ILE A 70 -33.38 -6.84 -60.41
C ILE A 70 -34.17 -5.71 -59.73
N ASP A 71 -35.14 -5.12 -60.44
CA ASP A 71 -36.01 -4.05 -59.92
C ASP A 71 -36.90 -4.55 -58.74
N ASP A 72 -37.32 -5.82 -58.76
CA ASP A 72 -38.04 -6.51 -57.67
C ASP A 72 -37.14 -6.95 -56.51
N LEU A 73 -35.81 -6.91 -56.66
CA LEU A 73 -34.87 -7.44 -55.67
C LEU A 73 -34.60 -6.41 -54.56
N HIS A 74 -34.68 -6.83 -53.30
CA HIS A 74 -34.34 -5.95 -52.17
C HIS A 74 -32.81 -5.75 -52.06
N ILE A 75 -32.28 -4.81 -52.82
CA ILE A 75 -30.87 -4.45 -52.87
C ILE A 75 -30.55 -3.46 -51.71
N PRO A 76 -29.62 -3.77 -50.79
CA PRO A 76 -29.17 -2.86 -49.75
C PRO A 76 -28.55 -1.58 -50.32
N SER A 77 -28.67 -0.46 -49.59
CA SER A 77 -28.22 0.87 -50.04
C SER A 77 -26.71 1.04 -50.29
N ASN A 78 -25.89 0.08 -49.87
CA ASN A 78 -24.45 0.02 -50.17
C ASN A 78 -24.11 -0.94 -51.33
N THR A 79 -25.11 -1.47 -52.03
CA THR A 79 -24.95 -2.38 -53.17
C THR A 79 -25.59 -1.78 -54.42
N THR A 80 -25.02 -2.04 -55.60
CA THR A 80 -25.59 -1.68 -56.89
C THR A 80 -25.49 -2.86 -57.84
N VAL A 81 -26.57 -3.19 -58.53
CA VAL A 81 -26.66 -4.33 -59.46
C VAL A 81 -27.03 -3.82 -60.84
N LEU A 82 -26.26 -4.20 -61.85
CA LEU A 82 -26.39 -3.74 -63.24
C LEU A 82 -26.32 -4.93 -64.21
N LEU A 83 -27.00 -4.83 -65.35
CA LEU A 83 -26.80 -5.71 -66.50
C LEU A 83 -26.10 -4.92 -67.61
N LEU A 84 -24.90 -5.34 -67.99
CA LEU A 84 -24.04 -4.65 -68.96
C LEU A 84 -23.61 -5.59 -70.10
N PRO A 85 -23.28 -5.08 -71.30
CA PRO A 85 -22.76 -5.88 -72.41
C PRO A 85 -21.28 -6.28 -72.23
N THR A 86 -20.59 -5.69 -71.24
CA THR A 86 -19.19 -5.93 -70.89
C THR A 86 -19.07 -6.15 -69.39
N PRO A 87 -17.94 -6.68 -68.86
CA PRO A 87 -17.61 -6.50 -67.45
C PRO A 87 -17.54 -5.00 -67.08
N ASP A 88 -17.46 -4.73 -65.78
CA ASP A 88 -17.38 -3.39 -65.21
C ASP A 88 -16.23 -2.57 -65.83
N GLN A 89 -16.57 -1.39 -66.37
CA GLN A 89 -15.63 -0.47 -67.02
C GLN A 89 -15.14 0.66 -66.10
N GLU A 90 -15.83 0.90 -64.97
CA GLU A 90 -15.43 1.94 -64.01
C GLU A 90 -14.38 1.39 -63.03
N ILE A 91 -14.59 0.18 -62.50
CA ILE A 91 -13.69 -0.45 -61.53
C ILE A 91 -12.80 -1.47 -62.23
N HIS A 92 -11.49 -1.20 -62.27
CA HIS A 92 -10.50 -2.05 -62.94
C HIS A 92 -10.49 -3.49 -62.38
N SER A 93 -11.07 -4.41 -63.14
CA SER A 93 -11.27 -5.80 -62.74
C SER A 93 -10.33 -6.77 -63.46
N HIS A 94 -10.07 -7.92 -62.83
CA HIS A 94 -9.25 -9.00 -63.38
C HIS A 94 -10.07 -10.29 -63.45
N LYS A 95 -9.86 -11.08 -64.50
CA LYS A 95 -10.51 -12.38 -64.69
C LYS A 95 -10.11 -13.37 -63.59
N ILE A 96 -11.08 -13.83 -62.82
CA ILE A 96 -10.92 -14.94 -61.87
C ILE A 96 -10.89 -16.26 -62.66
N PRO A 97 -9.90 -17.14 -62.45
CA PRO A 97 -9.89 -18.45 -63.08
C PRO A 97 -10.99 -19.34 -62.47
N LEU A 98 -12.03 -19.59 -63.24
CA LEU A 98 -13.04 -20.61 -62.94
C LEU A 98 -12.41 -22.01 -62.97
N PRO A 99 -12.86 -22.95 -62.11
CA PRO A 99 -12.44 -24.35 -62.23
C PRO A 99 -12.97 -24.95 -63.55
N PHE A 100 -12.19 -25.83 -64.18
CA PHE A 100 -12.62 -26.57 -65.36
C PHE A 100 -13.73 -27.55 -65.00
N PHE A 101 -14.99 -27.15 -65.20
CA PHE A 101 -16.15 -28.05 -65.17
C PHE A 101 -16.15 -28.94 -66.43
N ALA A 102 -15.35 -30.01 -66.40
CA ALA A 102 -15.21 -30.93 -67.52
C ALA A 102 -16.55 -31.58 -67.90
N SER A 103 -16.98 -31.38 -69.15
CA SER A 103 -18.18 -31.99 -69.72
C SER A 103 -18.07 -33.51 -69.78
N GLY A 104 -19.19 -34.20 -69.62
CA GLY A 104 -19.23 -35.64 -69.34
C GLY A 104 -18.59 -36.55 -70.40
N GLY A 105 -17.92 -37.59 -69.93
CA GLY A 105 -17.43 -38.72 -70.73
C GLY A 105 -17.40 -39.99 -69.90
N LEU A 106 -18.23 -40.97 -70.25
CA LEU A 106 -18.26 -42.28 -69.59
C LEU A 106 -17.08 -43.16 -70.08
N SER A 107 -16.26 -43.63 -69.15
CA SER A 107 -15.43 -44.83 -69.36
C SER A 107 -15.46 -45.70 -68.11
N GLN A 108 -15.44 -47.02 -68.31
CA GLN A 108 -15.77 -47.98 -67.26
C GLN A 108 -14.52 -48.50 -66.52
N GLY A 109 -14.64 -48.57 -65.20
CA GLY A 109 -14.24 -49.76 -64.42
C GLY A 109 -12.76 -50.17 -64.39
N ARG A 110 -12.10 -49.87 -63.27
CA ARG A 110 -11.43 -50.90 -62.45
C ARG A 110 -11.22 -50.43 -61.01
N PHE A 111 -12.11 -50.87 -60.11
CA PHE A 111 -11.82 -50.90 -58.68
C PHE A 111 -10.94 -52.11 -58.37
N HIS A 112 -9.92 -51.94 -57.53
CA HIS A 112 -9.31 -53.04 -56.80
C HIS A 112 -9.24 -52.70 -55.30
N THR A 113 -10.17 -53.30 -54.56
CA THR A 113 -10.05 -53.81 -53.18
C THR A 113 -8.94 -53.23 -52.27
N PRO A 114 -9.30 -52.49 -51.19
CA PRO A 114 -8.41 -52.24 -50.05
C PRO A 114 -8.38 -53.43 -49.07
N PRO A 115 -7.25 -53.68 -48.36
CA PRO A 115 -7.22 -54.49 -47.14
C PRO A 115 -7.61 -53.67 -45.88
N PRO A 116 -8.03 -54.30 -44.76
CA PRO A 116 -9.06 -53.69 -43.89
C PRO A 116 -8.74 -53.57 -42.38
N GLY A 117 -9.64 -52.90 -41.63
CA GLY A 117 -9.67 -52.81 -40.16
C GLY A 117 -10.35 -51.51 -39.68
N PHE A 118 -11.69 -51.41 -39.59
CA PHE A 118 -12.52 -51.73 -38.41
C PHE A 118 -12.01 -51.09 -37.09
N GLY A 119 -12.72 -50.21 -36.36
CA GLY A 119 -14.11 -49.70 -36.47
C GLY A 119 -15.19 -50.69 -36.00
N PRO A 120 -16.40 -50.27 -35.53
CA PRO A 120 -16.92 -48.92 -35.21
C PRO A 120 -16.78 -48.60 -33.68
N GLY A 121 -17.36 -47.57 -33.04
CA GLY A 121 -18.16 -46.41 -33.50
C GLY A 121 -19.60 -46.35 -32.95
N GLY A 122 -19.94 -45.34 -32.10
CA GLY A 122 -21.30 -45.10 -31.57
C GLY A 122 -21.36 -43.97 -30.51
N ALA A 123 -22.54 -43.35 -30.33
CA ALA A 123 -22.86 -42.26 -29.37
C ALA A 123 -24.33 -42.46 -28.88
N PRO A 124 -24.97 -41.62 -28.02
CA PRO A 124 -24.52 -40.44 -27.27
C PRO A 124 -24.87 -40.50 -25.74
N PHE A 125 -25.26 -39.37 -25.13
CA PHE A 125 -25.80 -39.12 -23.76
C PHE A 125 -24.81 -38.79 -22.60
N GLY A 126 -25.30 -37.94 -21.68
CA GLY A 126 -24.78 -37.60 -20.34
C GLY A 126 -25.98 -37.44 -19.39
N PRO A 127 -25.99 -36.59 -18.32
CA PRO A 127 -24.93 -35.74 -17.75
C PRO A 127 -24.79 -35.89 -16.19
N GLY A 128 -23.98 -35.03 -15.55
CA GLY A 128 -23.85 -34.92 -14.08
C GLY A 128 -22.78 -35.86 -13.47
N GLY A 129 -22.34 -35.71 -12.21
CA GLY A 129 -22.63 -34.70 -11.17
C GLY A 129 -21.67 -34.89 -9.98
N MET A 130 -21.51 -33.88 -9.11
CA MET A 130 -20.55 -33.92 -7.98
C MET A 130 -20.94 -34.89 -6.86
N ILE A 131 -19.96 -35.40 -6.10
CA ILE A 131 -19.93 -35.44 -4.62
C ILE A 131 -18.54 -35.91 -4.10
N GLU A 132 -18.08 -35.29 -3.02
CA GLU A 132 -16.88 -35.56 -2.19
C GLU A 132 -17.36 -35.82 -0.74
N PRO A 133 -16.53 -36.06 0.30
CA PRO A 133 -15.17 -36.65 0.39
C PRO A 133 -15.10 -37.79 1.46
N SER A 134 -13.92 -38.38 1.73
CA SER A 134 -13.47 -38.72 3.10
C SER A 134 -12.03 -39.28 3.22
N LEU A 135 -11.42 -39.00 4.37
CA LEU A 135 -10.16 -39.53 4.97
C LEU A 135 -10.56 -40.33 6.25
N PRO A 136 -9.69 -41.03 7.04
CA PRO A 136 -8.24 -40.81 7.25
C PRO A 136 -7.28 -42.01 7.59
N GLY A 137 -5.96 -41.74 7.50
CA GLY A 137 -4.98 -41.91 8.61
C GLY A 137 -4.28 -43.24 8.94
N ALA A 138 -2.92 -43.25 8.97
CA ALA A 138 -2.03 -43.99 9.91
C ALA A 138 -0.52 -43.66 9.69
N THR A 139 0.30 -43.71 10.76
CA THR A 139 1.80 -43.51 10.87
C THR A 139 2.29 -44.07 12.24
N PRO A 140 3.57 -44.04 12.69
CA PRO A 140 4.91 -43.72 12.09
C PRO A 140 5.82 -45.01 12.18
N PRO A 141 7.07 -45.12 12.73
CA PRO A 141 8.24 -44.22 12.97
C PRO A 141 9.66 -44.79 12.61
N GLY A 142 10.73 -43.99 12.83
CA GLY A 142 12.10 -44.44 13.22
C GLY A 142 13.18 -44.58 12.11
N GLU A 143 14.48 -44.27 12.29
CA GLU A 143 15.24 -43.59 13.39
C GLU A 143 16.54 -42.90 12.86
N GLU A 144 16.89 -41.73 13.45
CA GLU A 144 18.21 -41.08 13.69
C GLU A 144 19.32 -40.85 12.60
N HIS A 145 20.55 -40.50 13.04
CA HIS A 145 21.59 -39.61 12.46
C HIS A 145 23.04 -40.24 12.55
N PRO A 146 24.19 -39.59 12.21
CA PRO A 146 24.60 -38.72 11.08
C PRO A 146 26.03 -39.07 10.50
N SER A 147 26.63 -38.15 9.72
CA SER A 147 28.09 -37.95 9.44
C SER A 147 28.80 -38.72 8.29
N GLY A 148 29.90 -38.15 7.76
CA GLY A 148 30.87 -38.81 6.84
C GLY A 148 31.29 -38.00 5.58
N ALA A 149 32.60 -37.82 5.37
CA ALA A 149 33.28 -37.29 4.16
C ALA A 149 34.82 -37.55 4.28
N PRO A 150 35.70 -37.39 3.25
CA PRO A 150 35.52 -37.15 1.80
C PRO A 150 36.29 -38.20 0.93
N GLU A 151 37.11 -37.76 -0.06
CA GLU A 151 38.05 -38.49 -0.96
C GLU A 151 37.44 -39.12 -2.25
N HIS A 152 38.08 -39.12 -3.44
CA HIS A 152 39.39 -38.62 -3.93
C HIS A 152 39.25 -37.81 -5.28
N GLY A 153 40.33 -37.15 -5.73
CA GLY A 153 40.52 -36.62 -7.10
C GLY A 153 41.19 -37.63 -8.07
N PRO A 154 41.84 -37.23 -9.20
CA PRO A 154 42.41 -35.90 -9.51
C PRO A 154 42.21 -35.34 -10.97
N PHE A 155 42.89 -34.22 -11.24
CA PHE A 155 43.15 -33.45 -12.49
C PHE A 155 44.00 -34.21 -13.57
N PRO A 156 44.44 -33.63 -14.73
CA PRO A 156 44.15 -32.31 -15.38
C PRO A 156 43.84 -32.30 -16.92
N ASP A 157 43.61 -31.08 -17.39
CA ASP A 157 43.61 -30.47 -18.75
C ASP A 157 44.78 -30.83 -19.72
N GLU A 158 44.53 -30.86 -21.06
CA GLU A 158 45.16 -29.97 -22.08
C GLU A 158 44.92 -30.32 -23.59
N ARG A 159 44.44 -29.33 -24.37
CA ARG A 159 44.77 -28.91 -25.77
C ARG A 159 45.38 -29.95 -26.77
N ASN A 160 44.87 -30.21 -27.99
CA ASN A 160 44.74 -29.28 -29.15
C ASN A 160 44.25 -29.97 -30.46
N PHE A 161 43.65 -29.19 -31.38
CA PHE A 161 43.51 -29.34 -32.86
C PHE A 161 43.26 -30.70 -33.57
N GLU A 162 42.11 -30.81 -34.25
CA GLU A 162 42.06 -30.80 -35.75
C GLU A 162 40.66 -30.39 -36.28
N ARG A 163 40.50 -30.24 -37.61
CA ARG A 163 39.26 -29.86 -38.35
C ARG A 163 39.09 -30.85 -39.53
N PRO A 164 37.89 -31.09 -40.15
CA PRO A 164 36.86 -30.06 -40.43
C PRO A 164 35.36 -30.52 -40.49
N ARG A 165 34.50 -29.56 -40.92
CA ARG A 165 33.16 -29.66 -41.55
C ARG A 165 31.87 -29.71 -40.70
N GLU A 166 30.99 -28.74 -41.03
CA GLU A 166 29.54 -28.82 -41.31
C GLU A 166 28.60 -29.55 -40.28
N GLY A 167 27.63 -28.90 -39.63
CA GLY A 167 27.30 -27.46 -39.58
C GLY A 167 25.92 -27.11 -38.95
N GLY A 168 25.81 -25.90 -38.39
CA GLY A 168 24.57 -25.26 -37.88
C GLY A 168 24.28 -25.44 -36.38
N PRO A 169 23.27 -24.75 -35.79
CA PRO A 169 22.49 -23.63 -36.34
C PRO A 169 22.36 -22.39 -35.41
N GLU A 170 22.63 -21.20 -35.92
CA GLU A 170 22.13 -19.91 -35.37
C GLU A 170 21.68 -19.00 -36.53
N GLY A 171 20.77 -18.06 -36.24
CA GLY A 171 20.33 -17.01 -37.18
C GLY A 171 18.83 -17.06 -37.55
N TRP A 172 17.97 -16.56 -36.67
CA TRP A 172 16.51 -16.50 -36.90
C TRP A 172 16.08 -15.23 -37.67
N TYR A 173 16.61 -15.05 -38.89
CA TYR A 173 16.13 -14.05 -39.86
C TYR A 173 16.35 -14.57 -41.31
N GLY A 174 15.28 -14.92 -42.01
CA GLY A 174 15.33 -15.42 -43.39
C GLY A 174 13.91 -15.55 -44.01
N PRO A 175 13.76 -15.44 -45.34
CA PRO A 175 12.46 -15.20 -45.98
C PRO A 175 11.64 -16.47 -46.24
N ARG A 176 10.31 -16.34 -46.15
CA ARG A 176 9.36 -17.32 -46.71
C ARG A 176 9.22 -17.13 -48.22
N LEU A 177 9.90 -17.93 -49.01
CA LEU A 177 9.59 -18.16 -50.43
C LEU A 177 10.02 -19.58 -50.82
N GLY A 178 9.05 -20.47 -50.92
CA GLY A 178 9.23 -21.87 -51.30
C GLY A 178 7.91 -22.39 -51.85
N ALA A 179 7.89 -22.70 -53.15
CA ALA A 179 6.65 -22.98 -53.86
C ALA A 179 6.07 -24.35 -53.45
N ARG A 180 4.73 -24.43 -53.38
CA ARG A 180 4.00 -25.68 -53.40
C ARG A 180 2.88 -25.59 -54.42
N GLU A 181 3.24 -25.81 -55.69
CA GLU A 181 2.24 -26.09 -56.72
C GLU A 181 1.53 -27.41 -56.40
N GLY A 182 0.23 -27.47 -56.69
CA GLY A 182 -0.62 -28.61 -56.35
C GLY A 182 -1.94 -28.14 -55.76
N TYR A 183 -2.98 -28.10 -56.60
CA TYR A 183 -4.36 -27.72 -56.27
C TYR A 183 -4.54 -26.28 -55.76
N ARG A 184 -4.90 -25.37 -56.68
CA ARG A 184 -5.66 -24.17 -56.31
C ARG A 184 -6.98 -24.63 -55.71
N GLU A 185 -7.21 -24.31 -54.44
CA GLU A 185 -8.49 -24.63 -53.81
C GLU A 185 -9.66 -23.89 -54.49
N ILE A 186 -10.82 -24.54 -54.51
CA ILE A 186 -12.09 -23.94 -54.95
C ILE A 186 -12.37 -22.68 -54.10
N PRO A 187 -12.73 -21.53 -54.68
CA PRO A 187 -13.11 -20.34 -53.89
C PRO A 187 -14.20 -20.70 -52.86
N PRO A 188 -14.09 -20.30 -51.59
CA PRO A 188 -14.99 -20.79 -50.53
C PRO A 188 -16.49 -20.66 -50.87
N PHE A 189 -16.89 -19.57 -51.51
CA PHE A 189 -18.28 -19.33 -51.95
C PHE A 189 -18.79 -20.33 -53.01
N MET A 190 -17.91 -20.99 -53.79
CA MET A 190 -18.30 -22.04 -54.74
C MET A 190 -18.42 -23.43 -54.10
N ARG A 191 -17.95 -23.64 -52.86
CA ARG A 191 -17.97 -24.97 -52.20
C ARG A 191 -19.38 -25.41 -51.76
N GLY A 192 -20.36 -24.51 -51.78
CA GLY A 192 -21.77 -24.76 -51.44
C GLY A 192 -22.75 -24.65 -52.62
N SER A 193 -22.27 -24.59 -53.87
CA SER A 193 -23.12 -24.28 -55.02
C SER A 193 -24.05 -25.43 -55.43
N PHE A 194 -25.29 -25.43 -54.94
CA PHE A 194 -26.40 -26.25 -55.46
C PHE A 194 -26.96 -25.75 -56.82
N LEU A 195 -26.19 -24.99 -57.59
CA LEU A 195 -26.56 -24.59 -58.95
C LEU A 195 -26.35 -25.77 -59.91
N PRO A 196 -27.32 -26.10 -60.79
CA PRO A 196 -27.06 -27.02 -61.89
C PRO A 196 -25.98 -26.44 -62.82
N SER A 197 -25.16 -27.30 -63.43
CA SER A 197 -23.98 -26.88 -64.18
C SER A 197 -24.25 -25.98 -65.39
N SER A 198 -25.49 -26.00 -65.90
CA SER A 198 -25.99 -25.10 -66.93
C SER A 198 -26.20 -23.65 -66.47
N LEU A 199 -26.07 -23.35 -65.16
CA LEU A 199 -26.24 -22.02 -64.58
C LEU A 199 -24.95 -21.42 -63.99
N TYR A 200 -23.81 -22.09 -64.12
CA TYR A 200 -22.52 -21.49 -63.75
C TYR A 200 -22.19 -20.30 -64.66
N PRO A 201 -21.56 -19.23 -64.13
CA PRO A 201 -21.12 -18.12 -64.94
C PRO A 201 -20.04 -18.59 -65.92
N LEU A 202 -20.10 -18.10 -67.16
CA LEU A 202 -19.11 -18.48 -68.20
C LEU A 202 -17.75 -17.81 -67.96
N GLU A 203 -17.77 -16.61 -67.38
CA GLU A 203 -16.61 -15.88 -66.90
C GLU A 203 -16.95 -15.11 -65.62
N VAL A 204 -15.97 -14.94 -64.74
CA VAL A 204 -16.07 -14.07 -63.56
C VAL A 204 -14.86 -13.15 -63.57
N TRP A 205 -15.10 -11.86 -63.39
CA TRP A 205 -14.08 -10.82 -63.24
C TRP A 205 -14.34 -10.08 -61.93
N ALA A 206 -13.30 -9.77 -61.17
CA ALA A 206 -13.43 -9.02 -59.93
C ALA A 206 -12.39 -7.89 -59.83
N GLY A 207 -12.80 -6.77 -59.27
CA GLY A 207 -11.97 -5.60 -59.04
C GLY A 207 -12.31 -4.94 -57.69
N GLN A 208 -11.45 -4.03 -57.27
CA GLN A 208 -11.66 -3.20 -56.09
C GLN A 208 -11.08 -1.82 -56.37
N GLU A 209 -11.85 -0.77 -56.04
CA GLU A 209 -11.35 0.60 -55.95
C GLU A 209 -11.74 1.18 -54.58
N LEU A 210 -10.76 1.64 -53.81
CA LEU A 210 -10.94 2.09 -52.42
C LEU A 210 -11.68 1.03 -51.57
N ARG A 211 -12.93 1.31 -51.14
CA ARG A 211 -13.80 0.38 -50.41
C ARG A 211 -14.94 -0.20 -51.27
N THR A 212 -14.94 0.07 -52.57
CA THR A 212 -15.93 -0.45 -53.52
C THR A 212 -15.36 -1.69 -54.22
N TYR A 213 -15.95 -2.84 -53.92
CA TYR A 213 -15.68 -4.08 -54.65
C TYR A 213 -16.62 -4.18 -55.85
N SER A 214 -16.15 -4.73 -56.96
CA SER A 214 -16.98 -5.08 -58.12
C SER A 214 -16.77 -6.55 -58.48
N THR A 215 -17.88 -7.28 -58.70
CA THR A 215 -17.87 -8.61 -59.33
C THR A 215 -18.73 -8.56 -60.57
N SER A 216 -18.12 -8.83 -61.73
CA SER A 216 -18.80 -8.98 -63.02
C SER A 216 -18.86 -10.46 -63.40
N MET A 217 -20.05 -10.97 -63.71
CA MET A 217 -20.25 -12.38 -64.06
C MET A 217 -21.02 -12.51 -65.36
N LEU A 218 -20.41 -13.18 -66.36
CA LEU A 218 -21.05 -13.45 -67.64
C LEU A 218 -22.10 -14.54 -67.45
N LEU A 219 -23.36 -14.20 -67.72
CA LEU A 219 -24.51 -15.09 -67.52
C LEU A 219 -24.49 -16.29 -68.50
N PRO A 220 -25.22 -17.38 -68.22
CA PRO A 220 -25.06 -18.65 -68.93
C PRO A 220 -25.39 -18.66 -70.43
N ASP A 221 -26.08 -17.63 -70.93
CA ASP A 221 -26.36 -17.43 -72.36
C ASP A 221 -25.24 -16.69 -73.11
N GLY A 222 -24.24 -16.15 -72.39
CA GLY A 222 -23.14 -15.38 -72.95
C GLY A 222 -23.52 -14.01 -73.50
N GLN A 223 -24.74 -13.51 -73.26
CA GLN A 223 -25.24 -12.26 -73.85
C GLN A 223 -25.04 -11.03 -72.97
N CYS A 224 -25.03 -11.20 -71.65
CA CYS A 224 -24.89 -10.07 -70.72
C CYS A 224 -24.12 -10.44 -69.43
N TRP A 225 -23.49 -9.42 -68.87
CA TRP A 225 -22.76 -9.46 -67.61
C TRP A 225 -23.63 -8.92 -66.49
N LEU A 226 -23.79 -9.69 -65.43
CA LEU A 226 -24.28 -9.21 -64.15
C LEU A 226 -23.12 -8.55 -63.40
N VAL A 227 -23.20 -7.23 -63.19
CA VAL A 227 -22.20 -6.46 -62.46
C VAL A 227 -22.77 -6.05 -61.11
N ILE A 228 -22.12 -6.50 -60.03
CA ILE A 228 -22.50 -6.21 -58.66
C ILE A 228 -21.38 -5.39 -58.03
N ARG A 229 -21.66 -4.12 -57.71
CA ARG A 229 -20.77 -3.24 -56.93
C ARG A 229 -21.23 -3.21 -55.48
N TYR A 230 -20.29 -3.26 -54.54
CA TYR A 230 -20.55 -3.24 -53.10
C TYR A 230 -19.59 -2.29 -52.40
N VAL A 231 -20.13 -1.28 -51.73
CA VAL A 231 -19.37 -0.33 -50.92
C VAL A 231 -19.28 -0.87 -49.49
N MET A 232 -18.08 -1.28 -49.09
CA MET A 232 -17.83 -1.80 -47.75
C MET A 232 -17.90 -0.66 -46.71
N PRO A 233 -18.85 -0.69 -45.75
CA PRO A 233 -19.01 0.37 -44.76
C PRO A 233 -17.80 0.46 -43.82
N LEU A 234 -17.58 1.62 -43.20
CA LEU A 234 -16.50 1.82 -42.24
C LEU A 234 -16.75 1.01 -40.96
N PRO A 235 -15.88 0.06 -40.56
CA PRO A 235 -16.06 -0.71 -39.33
C PRO A 235 -15.83 0.16 -38.10
N ASN A 236 -16.82 0.24 -37.20
CA ASN A 236 -16.70 0.98 -35.95
C ASN A 236 -16.26 0.04 -34.79
N PRO A 237 -15.02 0.16 -34.27
CA PRO A 237 -14.53 -0.68 -33.19
C PRO A 237 -15.24 -0.40 -31.84
N PHE A 238 -15.89 0.76 -31.68
CA PHE A 238 -16.52 1.19 -30.43
C PHE A 238 -18.00 0.77 -30.27
N GLU A 239 -18.68 0.36 -31.34
CA GLU A 239 -20.12 0.04 -31.32
C GLU A 239 -20.49 -1.29 -30.62
N ALA A 240 -19.54 -2.21 -30.41
CA ALA A 240 -19.86 -3.46 -29.73
C ALA A 240 -19.86 -3.31 -28.20
N PRO A 241 -20.87 -3.86 -27.49
CA PRO A 241 -20.90 -3.84 -26.02
C PRO A 241 -19.69 -4.56 -25.40
N THR A 242 -19.09 -5.53 -26.11
CA THR A 242 -17.87 -6.22 -25.67
C THR A 242 -16.68 -5.29 -25.50
N PHE A 243 -16.54 -4.24 -26.32
CA PHE A 243 -15.47 -3.25 -26.17
C PHE A 243 -15.62 -2.47 -24.85
N ILE A 244 -16.84 -2.02 -24.55
CA ILE A 244 -17.16 -1.27 -23.32
C ILE A 244 -16.94 -2.17 -22.08
N ILE A 245 -17.36 -3.43 -22.15
CA ILE A 245 -17.15 -4.40 -21.07
C ILE A 245 -15.66 -4.68 -20.85
N ALA A 246 -14.87 -4.88 -21.91
CA ALA A 246 -13.43 -5.10 -21.82
C ALA A 246 -12.71 -3.88 -21.22
N PHE A 247 -13.08 -2.66 -21.65
CA PHE A 247 -12.56 -1.41 -21.09
C PHE A 247 -12.86 -1.27 -19.60
N LEU A 248 -14.12 -1.40 -19.19
CA LEU A 248 -14.53 -1.28 -17.79
C LEU A 248 -13.87 -2.33 -16.88
N MET A 249 -13.71 -3.57 -17.37
CA MET A 249 -12.99 -4.62 -16.66
C MET A 249 -11.50 -4.26 -16.51
N MET A 250 -10.83 -3.84 -17.59
CA MET A 250 -9.42 -3.47 -17.55
C MET A 250 -9.17 -2.35 -16.53
N SER A 251 -9.95 -1.26 -16.58
CA SER A 251 -9.82 -0.13 -15.65
C SER A 251 -10.18 -0.50 -14.20
N LEU A 252 -11.13 -1.41 -13.97
CA LEU A 252 -11.47 -1.91 -12.63
C LEU A 252 -10.32 -2.71 -12.02
N PHE A 253 -9.77 -3.68 -12.76
CA PHE A 253 -8.66 -4.52 -12.28
C PHE A 253 -7.35 -3.73 -12.16
N GLY A 254 -7.05 -2.85 -13.12
CA GLY A 254 -5.90 -1.94 -13.07
C GLY A 254 -5.97 -0.98 -11.88
N GLY A 255 -7.11 -0.31 -11.69
CA GLY A 255 -7.34 0.58 -10.56
C GLY A 255 -7.25 -0.13 -9.21
N ALA A 256 -7.82 -1.33 -9.08
CA ALA A 256 -7.71 -2.15 -7.89
C ALA A 256 -6.25 -2.56 -7.59
N LEU A 257 -5.48 -2.95 -8.61
CA LEU A 257 -4.08 -3.32 -8.47
C LEU A 257 -3.20 -2.12 -8.07
N ILE A 258 -3.45 -0.93 -8.62
CA ILE A 258 -2.79 0.31 -8.17
C ILE A 258 -3.13 0.60 -6.71
N LEU A 259 -4.40 0.57 -6.31
CA LEU A 259 -4.81 0.86 -4.94
C LEU A 259 -4.20 -0.13 -3.94
N TRP A 260 -4.11 -1.40 -4.31
CA TRP A 260 -3.42 -2.44 -3.54
C TRP A 260 -1.91 -2.17 -3.43
N ALA A 261 -1.22 -1.95 -4.55
CA ALA A 261 0.23 -1.69 -4.58
C ALA A 261 0.60 -0.41 -3.82
N THR A 262 -0.15 0.66 -4.04
CA THR A 262 -0.06 1.95 -3.35
C THR A 262 -0.17 1.75 -1.83
N ARG A 263 -1.23 1.09 -1.35
CA ARG A 263 -1.39 0.78 0.10
C ARG A 263 -0.25 -0.09 0.62
N ARG A 264 0.17 -1.11 -0.13
CA ARG A 264 1.23 -2.07 0.26
C ARG A 264 2.62 -1.43 0.38
N LEU A 265 2.92 -0.43 -0.45
CA LEU A 265 4.21 0.29 -0.46
C LEU A 265 4.26 1.46 0.54
N ILE A 266 3.12 2.13 0.81
CA ILE A 266 3.09 3.37 1.61
C ILE A 266 2.84 3.10 3.10
N ALA A 267 1.99 2.12 3.45
CA ALA A 267 1.62 1.87 4.85
C ALA A 267 2.83 1.68 5.81
N PRO A 268 3.95 1.03 5.39
CA PRO A 268 5.13 0.91 6.26
C PRO A 268 5.83 2.25 6.59
N VAL A 269 5.68 3.27 5.75
CA VAL A 269 6.25 4.62 5.98
C VAL A 269 5.49 5.32 7.11
N THR A 270 4.17 5.20 7.14
CA THR A 270 3.36 5.74 8.24
C THR A 270 3.63 5.02 9.56
N THR A 271 3.88 3.70 9.56
CA THR A 271 4.26 2.98 10.79
C THR A 271 5.67 3.33 11.29
N LEU A 272 6.61 3.63 10.39
CA LEU A 272 7.93 4.15 10.75
C LEU A 272 7.82 5.50 11.49
N ALA A 273 6.98 6.41 10.99
CA ALA A 273 6.76 7.71 11.62
C ALA A 273 6.13 7.57 13.02
N THR A 274 5.07 6.77 13.17
CA THR A 274 4.43 6.58 14.48
C THR A 274 5.32 5.85 15.49
N ALA A 275 6.19 4.92 15.05
CA ALA A 275 7.17 4.29 15.91
C ALA A 275 8.27 5.26 16.37
N ALA A 276 8.73 6.16 15.50
CA ALA A 276 9.69 7.20 15.86
C ALA A 276 9.11 8.20 16.88
N GLU A 277 7.85 8.62 16.69
CA GLU A 277 7.16 9.44 17.68
C GLU A 277 6.95 8.70 19.01
N ALA A 278 6.59 7.42 18.98
CA ALA A 278 6.40 6.61 20.20
C ALA A 278 7.71 6.49 21.00
N LEU A 279 8.83 6.20 20.32
CA LEU A 279 10.16 6.13 20.94
C LEU A 279 10.61 7.48 21.51
N GLY A 280 10.20 8.60 20.89
CA GLY A 280 10.45 9.95 21.37
C GLY A 280 9.62 10.36 22.60
N ARG A 281 8.49 9.69 22.85
CA ARG A 281 7.63 9.93 24.03
C ARG A 281 7.94 8.98 25.19
N ASP A 282 8.17 7.70 24.91
CA ASP A 282 8.65 6.71 25.89
C ASP A 282 9.73 5.82 25.23
N VAL A 283 10.97 5.98 25.70
CA VAL A 283 12.13 5.20 25.24
C VAL A 283 11.92 3.69 25.45
N ASN A 284 11.16 3.29 26.46
CA ASN A 284 10.92 1.90 26.83
C ASN A 284 9.77 1.24 26.03
N SER A 285 8.99 2.03 25.27
CA SER A 285 7.80 1.54 24.54
C SER A 285 8.09 0.32 23.65
N SER A 286 7.33 -0.78 23.81
CA SER A 286 7.64 -2.07 23.15
C SER A 286 7.43 -2.13 21.62
N THR A 287 7.36 -0.98 20.93
CA THR A 287 7.19 -0.88 19.48
C THR A 287 8.45 -1.32 18.73
N VAL A 288 8.48 -2.59 18.33
CA VAL A 288 9.41 -3.15 17.33
C VAL A 288 8.74 -3.07 15.96
N LEU A 289 9.47 -2.59 14.94
CA LEU A 289 8.94 -2.58 13.57
C LEU A 289 9.13 -3.95 12.90
N PRO A 290 8.14 -4.44 12.13
CA PRO A 290 8.27 -5.70 11.39
C PRO A 290 9.32 -5.54 10.29
N GLU A 291 10.32 -6.43 10.27
CA GLU A 291 11.44 -6.43 9.32
C GLU A 291 11.05 -7.08 7.98
N ASN A 292 9.85 -6.77 7.51
CA ASN A 292 9.13 -7.48 6.45
C ASN A 292 8.98 -6.61 5.19
N GLY A 293 8.89 -7.23 4.02
CA GLY A 293 8.56 -6.55 2.76
C GLY A 293 9.78 -6.05 1.96
N PRO A 294 9.62 -4.97 1.15
CA PRO A 294 10.65 -4.44 0.25
C PRO A 294 12.00 -4.18 0.94
N SER A 295 13.09 -4.28 0.20
CA SER A 295 14.45 -4.29 0.76
C SER A 295 14.80 -3.00 1.52
N GLU A 296 14.31 -1.88 1.02
CA GLU A 296 14.46 -0.52 1.51
C GLU A 296 13.72 -0.33 2.83
N ILE A 297 12.48 -0.83 2.87
CA ILE A 297 11.58 -0.78 4.04
C ILE A 297 12.11 -1.70 5.14
N ARG A 298 12.52 -2.92 4.79
CA ARG A 298 13.18 -3.86 5.72
C ARG A 298 14.46 -3.28 6.28
N ARG A 299 15.32 -2.66 5.45
CA ARG A 299 16.57 -2.03 5.91
C ARG A 299 16.29 -0.82 6.83
N ALA A 300 15.25 -0.05 6.57
CA ALA A 300 14.81 1.03 7.46
C ALA A 300 14.28 0.51 8.80
N ALA A 301 13.48 -0.57 8.81
CA ALA A 301 12.99 -1.22 10.02
C ALA A 301 14.14 -1.77 10.88
N ILE A 302 15.08 -2.53 10.28
CA ILE A 302 16.28 -3.05 10.97
C ILE A 302 17.12 -1.91 11.57
N ALA A 303 17.35 -0.82 10.81
CA ALA A 303 18.10 0.33 11.29
C ALA A 303 17.40 1.03 12.47
N PHE A 304 16.07 1.19 12.39
CA PHE A 304 15.27 1.76 13.49
C PHE A 304 15.27 0.87 14.73
N ASN A 305 15.04 -0.44 14.58
CA ASN A 305 15.07 -1.41 15.68
C ASN A 305 16.45 -1.42 16.37
N THR A 306 17.53 -1.37 15.58
CA THR A 306 18.92 -1.27 16.08
C THR A 306 19.17 0.04 16.83
N MET A 307 18.70 1.18 16.31
CA MET A 307 18.81 2.49 16.98
C MET A 307 18.03 2.52 18.29
N SER A 308 16.78 2.05 18.28
CA SER A 308 15.90 1.93 19.46
C SER A 308 16.55 1.10 20.57
N MET A 309 17.08 -0.08 20.22
CA MET A 309 17.80 -0.96 21.15
C MET A 309 19.02 -0.27 21.77
N ARG A 310 19.82 0.44 20.97
CA ARG A 310 21.00 1.18 21.45
C ARG A 310 20.62 2.32 22.40
N ILE A 311 19.54 3.06 22.10
CA ILE A 311 19.05 4.15 22.96
C ILE A 311 18.54 3.59 24.30
N ARG A 312 17.72 2.53 24.29
CA ARG A 312 17.26 1.86 25.52
C ARG A 312 18.43 1.39 26.38
N ARG A 313 19.41 0.73 25.77
CA ARG A 313 20.62 0.29 26.48
C ARG A 313 21.37 1.46 27.08
N PHE A 314 21.60 2.55 26.33
CA PHE A 314 22.28 3.73 26.84
C PHE A 314 21.55 4.39 28.04
N VAL A 315 20.22 4.47 28.01
CA VAL A 315 19.41 4.99 29.12
C VAL A 315 19.42 4.03 30.33
N SER A 316 19.31 2.73 30.08
CA SER A 316 19.40 1.68 31.11
C SER A 316 20.77 1.68 31.81
N ASP A 317 21.85 1.64 31.03
CA ASP A 317 23.24 1.62 31.53
C ASP A 317 23.54 2.90 32.33
N ARG A 318 23.04 4.08 31.89
CA ARG A 318 23.12 5.35 32.63
C ARG A 318 22.32 5.33 33.94
N THR A 319 21.13 4.73 33.95
CA THR A 319 20.28 4.62 35.15
C THR A 319 20.89 3.66 36.18
N LEU A 320 21.49 2.57 35.71
CA LEU A 320 22.26 1.63 36.54
C LEU A 320 23.50 2.31 37.15
N MET A 321 24.26 3.06 36.35
CA MET A 321 25.42 3.82 36.80
C MET A 321 25.05 4.86 37.87
N LEU A 322 23.99 5.64 37.67
CA LEU A 322 23.47 6.57 38.69
C LEU A 322 23.04 5.82 39.96
N THR A 323 22.42 4.65 39.82
CA THR A 323 22.00 3.82 40.96
C THR A 323 23.18 3.31 41.79
N ALA A 324 24.26 2.88 41.14
CA ALA A 324 25.49 2.47 41.82
C ALA A 324 26.17 3.65 42.53
N ILE A 325 26.37 4.77 41.83
CA ILE A 325 27.00 5.98 42.40
C ILE A 325 26.25 6.48 43.63
N GLY A 326 24.92 6.54 43.60
CA GLY A 326 24.15 7.01 44.76
C GLY A 326 24.13 6.03 45.95
N HIS A 327 24.32 4.73 45.72
CA HIS A 327 24.56 3.76 46.79
C HIS A 327 25.95 3.98 47.42
N ASP A 328 26.96 4.13 46.58
CA ASP A 328 28.36 4.26 46.98
C ASP A 328 28.66 5.64 47.61
N LEU A 329 27.83 6.65 47.35
CA LEU A 329 27.84 7.95 48.05
C LEU A 329 27.10 7.92 49.40
N ARG A 330 26.05 7.12 49.58
CA ARG A 330 25.38 7.01 50.90
C ARG A 330 26.34 6.46 51.95
N THR A 331 27.11 5.43 51.62
CA THR A 331 28.04 4.77 52.55
C THR A 331 29.03 5.72 53.25
N PRO A 332 29.76 6.62 52.55
CA PRO A 332 30.60 7.63 53.18
C PRO A 332 29.79 8.74 53.87
N ILE A 333 28.61 9.13 53.38
CA ILE A 333 27.75 10.13 54.08
C ILE A 333 27.32 9.59 55.46
N THR A 334 26.81 8.35 55.55
CA THR A 334 26.47 7.72 56.83
C THR A 334 27.69 7.61 57.75
N ARG A 335 28.88 7.31 57.21
CA ARG A 335 30.14 7.28 57.98
C ARG A 335 30.57 8.67 58.46
N LEU A 336 30.28 9.73 57.70
CA LEU A 336 30.53 11.12 58.10
C LEU A 336 29.55 11.59 59.17
N LYS A 337 28.25 11.22 59.07
CA LYS A 337 27.26 11.48 60.13
C LYS A 337 27.72 10.86 61.45
N LEU A 338 28.03 9.56 61.45
CA LEU A 338 28.57 8.84 62.61
C LEU A 338 29.91 9.41 63.15
N ARG A 339 30.64 10.22 62.38
CA ARG A 339 31.84 10.94 62.85
C ARG A 339 31.52 12.32 63.41
N ALA A 340 30.49 12.99 62.86
CA ALA A 340 30.03 14.28 63.36
C ALA A 340 29.42 14.17 64.76
N GLU A 341 28.82 13.01 65.12
CA GLU A 341 28.35 12.73 66.49
C GLU A 341 29.44 12.84 67.57
N PHE A 342 30.73 12.71 67.20
CA PHE A 342 31.87 12.85 68.10
C PHE A 342 32.49 14.27 68.11
N ILE A 343 31.75 15.30 67.67
CA ILE A 343 32.18 16.70 67.73
C ILE A 343 31.63 17.33 69.01
N ASP A 344 32.54 17.76 69.90
CA ASP A 344 32.21 18.36 71.21
C ASP A 344 31.48 19.71 71.11
N ASP A 345 31.70 20.46 70.03
CA ASP A 345 31.00 21.70 69.72
C ASP A 345 29.61 21.38 69.14
N ASP A 346 28.58 21.51 69.98
CA ASP A 346 27.16 21.32 69.63
C ASP A 346 26.72 22.14 68.41
N GLU A 347 27.21 23.39 68.28
CA GLU A 347 26.80 24.26 67.18
C GLU A 347 27.45 23.79 65.87
N LEU A 348 28.74 23.44 65.90
CA LEU A 348 29.45 22.87 64.75
C LEU A 348 28.93 21.48 64.36
N ARG A 349 28.61 20.63 65.35
CA ARG A 349 28.01 19.30 65.14
C ARG A 349 26.69 19.40 64.38
N ASN A 350 25.75 20.20 64.89
CA ASN A 350 24.44 20.39 64.27
C ASN A 350 24.58 20.98 62.85
N LYS A 351 25.51 21.92 62.64
CA LYS A 351 25.82 22.50 61.32
C LYS A 351 26.36 21.47 60.33
N ILE A 352 27.19 20.52 60.76
CA ILE A 352 27.77 19.47 59.89
C ILE A 352 26.76 18.36 59.60
N LEU A 353 25.95 17.96 60.59
CA LEU A 353 24.87 16.99 60.39
C LEU A 353 23.86 17.49 59.35
N ALA A 354 23.42 18.75 59.45
CA ALA A 354 22.51 19.37 58.48
C ALA A 354 23.08 19.40 57.04
N ASP A 355 24.39 19.69 56.87
CA ASP A 355 25.03 19.64 55.55
C ASP A 355 25.06 18.21 54.97
N LEU A 356 25.27 17.20 55.84
CA LEU A 356 25.24 15.79 55.45
C LEU A 356 23.82 15.28 55.13
N ASP A 357 22.79 15.84 55.77
CA ASP A 357 21.39 15.64 55.40
C ASP A 357 21.04 16.27 54.05
N GLU A 358 21.49 17.49 53.73
CA GLU A 358 21.30 18.07 52.39
C GLU A 358 22.04 17.22 51.33
N MET A 359 23.24 16.69 51.64
CA MET A 359 23.95 15.75 50.75
C MET A 359 23.19 14.42 50.54
N GLU A 360 22.64 13.82 51.59
CA GLU A 360 21.85 12.59 51.46
C GLU A 360 20.55 12.83 50.67
N ALA A 361 19.89 13.98 50.88
CA ALA A 361 18.73 14.40 50.10
C ALA A 361 19.06 14.66 48.62
N MET A 362 20.20 15.30 48.31
CA MET A 362 20.68 15.50 46.94
C MET A 362 20.95 14.17 46.23
N VAL A 363 21.58 13.21 46.90
CA VAL A 363 21.82 11.86 46.35
C VAL A 363 20.49 11.12 46.15
N ALA A 364 19.57 11.17 47.12
CA ALA A 364 18.26 10.54 47.02
C ALA A 364 17.41 11.11 45.87
N ALA A 365 17.38 12.44 45.70
CA ALA A 365 16.66 13.10 44.60
C ALA A 365 17.26 12.75 43.23
N THR A 366 18.59 12.68 43.13
CA THR A 366 19.29 12.30 41.88
C THR A 366 19.00 10.84 41.50
N LEU A 367 19.00 9.94 42.48
CA LEU A 367 18.58 8.54 42.31
C LEU A 367 17.11 8.43 41.86
N ALA A 368 16.22 9.21 42.47
CA ALA A 368 14.79 9.23 42.17
C ALA A 368 14.49 9.77 40.76
N PHE A 369 15.25 10.74 40.26
CA PHE A 369 15.17 11.21 38.87
C PHE A 369 15.59 10.12 37.87
N GLY A 370 16.69 9.42 38.14
CA GLY A 370 17.16 8.32 37.28
C GLY A 370 16.17 7.15 37.20
N ARG A 371 15.60 6.74 38.34
CA ARG A 371 14.69 5.59 38.41
C ARG A 371 13.34 5.82 37.73
N ASP A 372 12.73 7.00 37.83
CA ASP A 372 11.43 7.26 37.20
C ASP A 372 11.48 7.14 35.68
N SER A 373 12.60 7.53 35.06
CA SER A 373 12.84 7.38 33.61
C SER A 373 12.88 5.92 33.14
N ALA A 374 13.04 4.97 34.08
CA ALA A 374 13.01 3.52 33.85
C ALA A 374 11.81 2.83 34.55
N SER A 375 10.88 3.60 35.12
CA SER A 375 9.73 3.04 35.85
C SER A 375 8.70 2.47 34.88
N ASN A 376 8.47 1.16 34.94
CA ASN A 376 7.40 0.46 34.23
C ASN A 376 6.06 0.52 35.02
N GLU A 377 5.77 1.65 35.67
CA GLU A 377 4.49 1.89 36.35
C GLU A 377 3.35 1.85 35.32
N GLN A 378 2.32 1.05 35.61
CA GLN A 378 1.17 0.91 34.73
C GLN A 378 0.33 2.20 34.73
N VAL A 379 -0.15 2.57 33.55
CA VAL A 379 -1.12 3.67 33.41
C VAL A 379 -2.48 3.17 33.90
N VAL A 380 -3.04 3.86 34.90
CA VAL A 380 -4.32 3.55 35.52
C VAL A 380 -5.31 4.69 35.33
N PHE A 381 -6.61 4.38 35.38
CA PHE A 381 -7.63 5.40 35.56
C PHE A 381 -7.64 5.86 37.02
N LEU A 382 -7.39 7.15 37.27
CA LEU A 382 -7.45 7.75 38.60
C LEU A 382 -8.29 9.03 38.59
N ASP A 383 -8.80 9.42 39.77
CA ASP A 383 -9.48 10.70 39.97
C ASP A 383 -8.48 11.74 40.51
N LEU A 384 -8.26 12.81 39.75
CA LEU A 384 -7.40 13.93 40.15
C LEU A 384 -7.89 14.59 41.44
N ARG A 385 -9.20 14.60 41.71
CA ARG A 385 -9.75 15.15 42.94
C ARG A 385 -9.22 14.38 44.15
N THR A 386 -9.43 13.07 44.19
CA THR A 386 -8.98 12.24 45.32
C THR A 386 -7.48 12.28 45.48
N LEU A 387 -6.72 12.25 44.37
CA LEU A 387 -5.27 12.34 44.41
C LEU A 387 -4.79 13.67 45.03
N LEU A 388 -5.39 14.80 44.64
CA LEU A 388 -5.04 16.11 45.21
C LEU A 388 -5.44 16.21 46.70
N GLN A 389 -6.61 15.69 47.10
CA GLN A 389 -6.99 15.66 48.51
C GLN A 389 -5.94 14.91 49.34
N THR A 390 -5.60 13.68 48.96
CA THR A 390 -4.58 12.88 49.66
C THR A 390 -3.21 13.57 49.73
N ILE A 391 -2.78 14.32 48.71
CA ILE A 391 -1.50 15.06 48.76
C ILE A 391 -1.60 16.26 49.70
N MET A 392 -2.71 17.00 49.70
CA MET A 392 -2.91 18.16 50.58
C MET A 392 -3.03 17.73 52.05
N ASP A 393 -3.75 16.63 52.31
CA ASP A 393 -3.90 16.05 53.64
C ASP A 393 -2.54 15.56 54.19
N GLU A 394 -1.73 14.86 53.39
CA GLU A 394 -0.36 14.44 53.74
C GLU A 394 0.61 15.63 53.91
N ALA A 395 0.45 16.70 53.13
CA ALA A 395 1.23 17.93 53.27
C ALA A 395 0.92 18.66 54.59
N ALA A 396 -0.35 18.70 54.99
CA ALA A 396 -0.79 19.28 56.26
C ALA A 396 -0.33 18.46 57.48
N GLU A 397 -0.41 17.12 57.40
CA GLU A 397 0.10 16.24 58.48
C GLU A 397 1.63 16.34 58.66
N SER A 398 2.37 16.54 57.57
CA SER A 398 3.83 16.69 57.62
C SER A 398 4.33 18.10 57.96
N HIS A 399 3.48 19.13 57.82
CA HIS A 399 3.83 20.54 58.10
C HIS A 399 2.72 21.21 58.94
N PRO A 400 2.47 20.75 60.18
CA PRO A 400 1.32 21.19 60.99
C PRO A 400 1.31 22.69 61.26
N ASP A 401 2.49 23.31 61.48
CA ASP A 401 2.64 24.76 61.70
C ASP A 401 2.28 25.61 60.45
N GLN A 402 2.06 24.97 59.31
CA GLN A 402 1.74 25.59 58.01
C GLN A 402 0.45 25.01 57.39
N ALA A 403 -0.30 24.17 58.12
CA ALA A 403 -1.51 23.52 57.62
C ALA A 403 -2.59 24.53 57.22
N ASP A 404 -2.76 25.62 57.97
CA ASP A 404 -3.71 26.71 57.64
C ASP A 404 -3.35 27.46 56.34
N ALA A 405 -2.13 27.30 55.83
CA ALA A 405 -1.67 27.89 54.57
C ALA A 405 -1.84 26.96 53.35
N LEU A 406 -2.40 25.77 53.55
CA LEU A 406 -2.73 24.79 52.51
C LEU A 406 -4.24 24.82 52.23
N VAL A 407 -4.63 25.37 51.08
CA VAL A 407 -6.04 25.55 50.70
C VAL A 407 -6.30 24.86 49.36
N TYR A 408 -7.47 24.24 49.18
CA TYR A 408 -7.83 23.63 47.89
C TYR A 408 -9.27 23.95 47.44
N GLU A 409 -9.43 24.17 46.14
CA GLU A 409 -10.71 24.35 45.46
C GLU A 409 -10.89 23.23 44.42
N LEU A 410 -11.70 22.22 44.79
CA LEU A 410 -11.88 21.00 44.00
C LEU A 410 -13.35 20.83 43.55
N PRO A 411 -13.59 20.35 42.32
CA PRO A 411 -14.94 20.22 41.78
C PRO A 411 -15.73 19.10 42.47
N MET A 412 -17.04 19.27 42.61
CA MET A 412 -17.90 18.24 43.22
C MET A 412 -17.99 16.94 42.40
N GLN A 413 -17.65 16.96 41.11
CA GLN A 413 -17.62 15.78 40.25
C GLN A 413 -16.19 15.23 40.10
N PRO A 414 -16.01 13.90 40.01
CA PRO A 414 -14.70 13.26 39.85
C PRO A 414 -14.06 13.63 38.50
N VAL A 415 -12.78 13.99 38.51
CA VAL A 415 -12.01 14.36 37.30
C VAL A 415 -11.08 13.21 36.96
N ARG A 416 -11.63 12.25 36.22
CA ARG A 416 -10.91 11.03 35.83
C ARG A 416 -9.94 11.30 34.68
N ILE A 417 -8.72 10.79 34.80
CA ILE A 417 -7.68 10.79 33.75
C ILE A 417 -7.01 9.41 33.66
N GLN A 418 -6.23 9.18 32.61
CA GLN A 418 -5.28 8.06 32.53
C GLN A 418 -3.87 8.54 32.92
N ALA A 419 -3.29 7.98 33.98
CA ALA A 419 -2.05 8.46 34.57
C ALA A 419 -1.21 7.36 35.23
N ARG A 420 0.08 7.63 35.42
CA ARG A 420 0.97 6.86 36.32
C ARG A 420 0.88 7.51 37.70
N SER A 421 0.20 6.85 38.64
CA SER A 421 -0.30 7.42 39.89
C SER A 421 0.82 7.87 40.84
N VAL A 422 1.82 7.02 41.10
CA VAL A 422 2.94 7.30 42.00
C VAL A 422 3.82 8.40 41.44
N ALA A 423 4.13 8.34 40.14
CA ALA A 423 4.85 9.40 39.45
C ALA A 423 4.08 10.74 39.53
N LEU A 424 2.77 10.75 39.21
CA LEU A 424 1.95 11.96 39.24
C LEU A 424 1.86 12.54 40.67
N LYS A 425 1.68 11.69 41.68
CA LYS A 425 1.70 12.08 43.09
C LYS A 425 3.00 12.82 43.43
N ARG A 426 4.16 12.28 43.02
CA ARG A 426 5.46 12.91 43.27
C ARG A 426 5.61 14.25 42.54
N ALA A 427 5.15 14.34 41.28
CA ALA A 427 5.20 15.59 40.53
C ALA A 427 4.36 16.71 41.17
N LEU A 428 3.14 16.37 41.60
CA LEU A 428 2.24 17.32 42.28
C LEU A 428 2.77 17.71 43.66
N ASN A 429 3.22 16.74 44.46
CA ASN A 429 3.81 17.01 45.79
C ASN A 429 5.05 17.90 45.72
N ASN A 430 5.94 17.66 44.73
CA ASN A 430 7.11 18.53 44.49
C ASN A 430 6.71 20.00 44.21
N LEU A 431 5.58 20.25 43.56
CA LEU A 431 5.11 21.60 43.23
C LEU A 431 4.40 22.26 44.41
N ILE A 432 3.55 21.51 45.13
CA ILE A 432 2.82 21.98 46.32
C ILE A 432 3.81 22.36 47.44
N LEU A 433 4.77 21.47 47.75
CA LEU A 433 5.81 21.74 48.75
C LEU A 433 6.77 22.86 48.33
N ASN A 434 6.97 23.08 47.02
CA ASN A 434 7.74 24.24 46.53
C ASN A 434 6.98 25.55 46.78
N SER A 435 5.69 25.61 46.45
CA SER A 435 4.84 26.78 46.74
C SER A 435 4.75 27.08 48.24
N LEU A 436 4.57 26.05 49.08
CA LEU A 436 4.59 26.20 50.54
C LEU A 436 5.95 26.73 51.03
N LYS A 437 7.07 26.14 50.56
CA LYS A 437 8.42 26.48 51.02
C LYS A 437 8.89 27.89 50.63
N TYR A 438 8.64 28.32 49.39
CA TYR A 438 9.16 29.60 48.87
C TYR A 438 8.12 30.72 48.83
N GLY A 439 6.83 30.41 48.94
CA GLY A 439 5.73 31.37 48.95
C GLY A 439 4.77 31.25 50.14
N GLY A 440 5.18 30.52 51.18
CA GLY A 440 4.53 30.47 52.51
C GLY A 440 3.12 29.88 52.54
N SER A 441 2.62 29.38 51.41
CA SER A 441 1.24 28.94 51.20
C SER A 441 1.11 28.20 49.88
N ALA A 442 0.09 27.34 49.76
CA ALA A 442 -0.29 26.75 48.47
C ALA A 442 -1.82 26.67 48.36
N HIS A 443 -2.39 27.47 47.47
CA HIS A 443 -3.79 27.41 47.07
C HIS A 443 -3.92 26.59 45.78
N VAL A 444 -4.65 25.46 45.83
CA VAL A 444 -4.70 24.46 44.75
C VAL A 444 -6.10 24.36 44.14
N THR A 445 -6.27 24.89 42.93
CA THR A 445 -7.53 24.86 42.17
C THR A 445 -7.51 23.77 41.11
N LEU A 446 -8.50 22.87 41.07
CA LEU A 446 -8.69 21.87 40.00
C LEU A 446 -9.83 22.29 39.05
N ILE A 447 -9.47 22.63 37.82
CA ILE A 447 -10.42 23.00 36.76
C ILE A 447 -10.70 21.76 35.88
N PRO A 448 -11.96 21.27 35.81
CA PRO A 448 -12.33 20.11 35.02
C PRO A 448 -12.30 20.39 33.49
N PRO A 449 -12.11 19.36 32.65
CA PRO A 449 -11.94 19.52 31.21
C PRO A 449 -13.17 20.11 30.52
N THR A 450 -12.95 21.13 29.69
CA THR A 450 -14.04 21.83 28.98
C THR A 450 -14.56 21.02 27.79
N LYS A 451 -15.88 20.84 27.69
CA LYS A 451 -16.54 19.98 26.68
C LYS A 451 -16.49 20.51 25.23
N LYS A 452 -15.67 21.51 24.90
CA LYS A 452 -15.82 22.29 23.66
C LYS A 452 -15.39 21.56 22.38
N LYS A 453 -14.44 20.62 22.46
CA LYS A 453 -14.09 19.69 21.37
C LYS A 453 -13.65 18.35 21.93
N GLU A 454 -14.01 17.27 21.26
CA GLU A 454 -13.77 15.90 21.74
C GLU A 454 -12.29 15.47 21.77
N LYS A 455 -11.42 16.19 21.03
CA LYS A 455 -9.97 15.94 21.01
C LYS A 455 -9.16 16.79 22.01
N ASP A 456 -9.76 17.85 22.56
CA ASP A 456 -9.06 18.87 23.36
C ASP A 456 -9.54 18.84 24.83
N ARG A 457 -9.72 17.63 25.38
CA ARG A 457 -10.08 17.44 26.80
C ARG A 457 -8.82 17.54 27.66
N THR A 458 -8.57 18.73 28.20
CA THR A 458 -7.49 18.96 29.17
C THR A 458 -8.04 19.35 30.54
N ALA A 459 -7.65 18.60 31.57
CA ALA A 459 -7.78 19.05 32.95
C ALA A 459 -6.67 20.05 33.26
N CYS A 460 -6.95 21.05 34.09
CA CYS A 460 -5.97 22.04 34.51
C CYS A 460 -5.91 22.10 36.04
N ILE A 461 -4.71 22.01 36.60
CA ILE A 461 -4.44 22.26 38.02
C ILE A 461 -3.68 23.57 38.11
N ILE A 462 -4.13 24.47 38.98
CA ILE A 462 -3.44 25.72 39.28
C ILE A 462 -2.99 25.63 40.74
N ILE A 463 -1.72 25.93 41.00
CA ILE A 463 -1.18 26.09 42.35
C ILE A 463 -0.69 27.54 42.45
N GLU A 464 -1.26 28.30 43.38
CA GLU A 464 -0.88 29.70 43.65
C GLU A 464 -0.24 29.82 45.03
N ASP A 465 0.86 30.58 45.11
CA ASP A 465 1.49 30.99 46.37
C ASP A 465 1.54 32.52 46.50
N ASN A 466 1.98 33.00 47.67
CA ASN A 466 2.10 34.41 48.00
C ASN A 466 3.58 34.84 48.18
N GLY A 467 4.50 34.18 47.47
CA GLY A 467 5.94 34.47 47.54
C GLY A 467 6.38 35.74 46.80
N PRO A 468 7.71 35.92 46.60
CA PRO A 468 8.25 37.06 45.84
C PRO A 468 8.00 36.96 44.32
N GLY A 469 7.49 35.82 43.82
CA GLY A 469 7.50 35.50 42.38
C GLY A 469 8.92 35.23 41.86
N LEU A 470 9.09 35.17 40.54
CA LEU A 470 10.39 34.96 39.88
C LEU A 470 10.64 36.01 38.79
N PRO A 471 11.90 36.42 38.52
CA PRO A 471 12.19 37.24 37.34
C PRO A 471 11.78 36.53 36.05
N GLU A 472 11.30 37.26 35.04
CA GLU A 472 10.76 36.65 33.80
C GLU A 472 11.79 35.75 33.08
N SER A 473 13.08 36.08 33.15
CA SER A 473 14.19 35.28 32.61
C SER A 473 14.40 33.93 33.31
N GLU A 474 13.83 33.76 34.51
CA GLU A 474 14.01 32.58 35.35
C GLU A 474 12.81 31.61 35.28
N LEU A 475 11.61 32.11 34.91
CA LEU A 475 10.35 31.35 34.89
C LEU A 475 10.43 30.02 34.10
N GLU A 476 11.23 29.97 33.04
CA GLU A 476 11.49 28.75 32.26
C GLU A 476 12.77 28.03 32.72
N ARG A 477 13.78 28.77 33.21
CA ARG A 477 15.11 28.23 33.57
C ARG A 477 15.11 27.42 34.87
N VAL A 478 14.19 27.69 35.81
CA VAL A 478 14.04 26.87 37.04
C VAL A 478 13.57 25.43 36.78
N PHE A 479 13.17 25.11 35.55
CA PHE A 479 12.89 23.73 35.14
C PHE A 479 14.14 22.97 34.64
N GLU A 480 15.29 23.63 34.54
CA GLU A 480 16.57 22.95 34.24
C GLU A 480 17.11 22.24 35.50
N PRO A 481 17.67 21.02 35.38
CA PRO A 481 18.22 20.31 36.53
C PRO A 481 19.34 21.08 37.24
N PHE A 482 19.29 21.09 38.58
CA PHE A 482 20.25 21.74 39.49
C PHE A 482 20.24 23.28 39.49
N VAL A 483 19.32 23.93 38.77
CA VAL A 483 19.18 25.41 38.83
C VAL A 483 18.50 25.83 40.15
N ARG A 484 19.09 26.85 40.79
CA ARG A 484 18.54 27.61 41.95
C ARG A 484 18.68 29.10 41.63
N ILE A 485 17.66 29.91 41.93
CA ILE A 485 17.72 31.38 41.77
C ILE A 485 18.46 32.01 42.97
N GLU A 486 18.29 31.46 44.16
CA GLU A 486 18.88 32.00 45.39
C GLU A 486 20.41 31.88 45.41
N THR A 487 21.09 33.02 45.48
CA THR A 487 22.51 33.12 45.84
C THR A 487 22.76 33.04 47.35
N SER A 488 21.71 32.96 48.17
CA SER A 488 21.80 32.93 49.63
C SER A 488 22.24 31.56 50.15
N ARG A 489 23.11 31.54 51.15
CA ARG A 489 23.54 30.34 51.89
C ARG A 489 22.68 30.07 53.14
N ASN A 490 21.42 30.53 53.18
CA ASN A 490 20.51 30.20 54.27
C ASN A 490 20.12 28.72 54.19
N ARG A 491 20.51 27.92 55.19
CA ARG A 491 20.25 26.47 55.23
C ARG A 491 18.77 26.11 55.18
N GLU A 492 17.89 26.96 55.68
CA GLU A 492 16.44 26.73 55.75
C GLU A 492 15.80 26.58 54.35
N THR A 493 16.29 27.30 53.33
CA THR A 493 15.82 27.13 51.94
C THR A 493 16.45 25.93 51.22
N GLY A 494 17.34 25.16 51.87
CA GLY A 494 18.09 24.02 51.33
C GLY A 494 17.27 23.09 50.42
N GLY A 495 17.77 22.84 49.22
CA GLY A 495 16.97 22.28 48.12
C GLY A 495 17.79 21.89 46.91
N THR A 496 17.50 20.72 46.34
CA THR A 496 18.40 20.02 45.41
C THR A 496 18.47 20.60 43.99
N GLY A 497 17.62 21.59 43.65
CA GLY A 497 17.43 22.07 42.27
C GLY A 497 16.80 21.04 41.33
N LEU A 498 16.25 19.93 41.86
CA LEU A 498 15.64 18.86 41.05
C LEU A 498 14.11 18.80 41.16
N GLY A 499 13.48 19.49 42.12
CA GLY A 499 12.04 19.39 42.38
C GLY A 499 11.17 19.72 41.15
N LEU A 500 11.38 20.91 40.59
CA LEU A 500 10.68 21.45 39.42
C LEU A 500 11.00 20.67 38.13
N SER A 501 12.28 20.33 37.91
CA SER A 501 12.70 19.57 36.73
C SER A 501 12.13 18.14 36.73
N ILE A 502 12.14 17.44 37.88
CA ILE A 502 11.44 16.17 38.08
C ILE A 502 9.94 16.32 37.76
N ALA A 503 9.27 17.32 38.33
CA ALA A 503 7.83 17.50 38.15
C ALA A 503 7.47 17.71 36.67
N ARG A 504 8.20 18.58 35.96
CA ARG A 504 7.97 18.81 34.52
C ARG A 504 8.29 17.60 33.65
N THR A 505 9.36 16.85 33.95
CA THR A 505 9.68 15.60 33.24
C THR A 505 8.54 14.59 33.37
N ILE A 506 8.01 14.40 34.58
CA ILE A 506 6.88 13.48 34.83
C ILE A 506 5.62 13.95 34.13
N LEU A 507 5.25 15.23 34.25
CA LEU A 507 4.02 15.76 33.65
C LEU A 507 4.04 15.64 32.12
N ARG A 508 5.20 15.89 31.47
CA ARG A 508 5.39 15.68 30.03
C ARG A 508 5.33 14.20 29.63
N ALA A 509 5.87 13.30 30.45
CA ALA A 509 5.75 11.85 30.23
C ALA A 509 4.29 11.34 30.33
N GLN A 510 3.40 12.08 31.00
CA GLN A 510 1.95 11.80 31.08
C GLN A 510 1.12 12.63 30.07
N GLY A 511 1.76 13.17 29.02
CA GLY A 511 1.07 13.92 27.96
C GLY A 511 0.64 15.35 28.35
N GLY A 512 1.14 15.85 29.48
CA GLY A 512 0.89 17.20 30.00
C GLY A 512 2.06 18.16 29.83
N ASP A 513 1.98 19.29 30.53
CA ASP A 513 3.07 20.28 30.68
C ASP A 513 2.86 21.07 31.99
N VAL A 514 3.89 21.79 32.43
CA VAL A 514 3.81 22.77 33.52
C VAL A 514 4.54 24.05 33.17
N ARG A 515 3.96 25.18 33.59
CA ARG A 515 4.44 26.54 33.34
C ARG A 515 4.30 27.38 34.61
N LEU A 516 5.14 28.40 34.73
CA LEU A 516 5.11 29.37 35.83
C LEU A 516 4.73 30.74 35.28
N GLN A 517 3.95 31.49 36.05
CA GLN A 517 3.56 32.87 35.75
C GLN A 517 3.53 33.67 37.06
N ASN A 518 4.04 34.89 37.08
CA ASN A 518 3.88 35.76 38.25
C ASN A 518 2.42 36.22 38.38
N ARG A 519 1.92 36.27 39.62
CA ARG A 519 0.60 36.82 39.95
C ARG A 519 0.70 38.34 40.05
N GLY A 520 -0.33 39.06 39.58
CA GLY A 520 -0.35 40.53 39.61
C GLY A 520 -0.40 41.15 41.01
N GLU A 521 -0.72 40.34 42.02
CA GLU A 521 -0.84 40.72 43.43
C GLU A 521 0.41 40.35 44.25
N GLY A 522 1.42 39.72 43.62
CA GLY A 522 2.53 39.05 44.29
C GLY A 522 2.34 37.54 44.34
N GLY A 523 3.46 36.79 44.40
CA GLY A 523 3.47 35.34 44.37
C GLY A 523 3.50 34.71 42.98
N LEU A 524 3.66 33.39 42.96
CA LEU A 524 3.80 32.59 41.75
C LEU A 524 2.54 31.75 41.48
N ARG A 525 2.21 31.60 40.21
CA ARG A 525 1.14 30.72 39.70
C ARG A 525 1.76 29.61 38.87
N THR A 526 1.69 28.39 39.38
CA THR A 526 2.06 27.16 38.67
C THR A 526 0.84 26.63 37.94
N ILE A 527 0.89 26.56 36.61
CA ILE A 527 -0.20 26.08 35.75
C ILE A 527 0.21 24.72 35.17
N ILE A 528 -0.56 23.69 35.48
CA ILE A 528 -0.35 22.30 35.05
C ILE A 528 -1.51 21.89 34.15
N THR A 529 -1.22 21.38 32.95
CA THR A 529 -2.24 20.81 32.05
C THR A 529 -2.03 19.32 31.86
N LEU A 530 -3.10 18.53 31.94
CA LEU A 530 -3.10 17.07 31.76
C LEU A 530 -4.20 16.67 30.76
N ALA A 531 -3.97 15.64 29.95
CA ALA A 531 -4.99 15.06 29.08
C ALA A 531 -6.02 14.22 29.88
N ALA A 532 -7.30 14.25 29.48
CA ALA A 532 -8.42 13.66 30.23
C ALA A 532 -9.41 12.84 29.37
#